data_AF-A0A0T5ZDM9-F1
#
_entry.id   AF-A0A0T5ZDM9-F1
#
_cell.length_a   1.000
_cell.length_b   1.000
_cell.length_c   1.000
_cell.angle_alpha   90.00
_cell.angle_beta   90.00
_cell.angle_gamma   90.00
#
_symmetry.space_group_name_H-M   'P 1'
#
loop_
_entity.id
_entity.type
_entity.pdbx_description
1 polymer ?
#
loop_
_entity_poly.entity_id
_entity_poly.type
_entity_poly.pdbx_seq_one_letter_code
_entity_poly.pdbx_strand_id
1 'polypeptide(L)' 'MNRTNQSTIIKQAINSYLDKGLTDKQDIYSKVVEELGVPRPTVRRVARDLRNELVEKIQILQSEIPKPTGTYTEVIAEK' A
#
# COMPACT_ATOMS: atom_id res chain seq x y z
N MET A 1 -7.51 -18.30 20.24
CA MET A 1 -6.56 -17.18 20.09
C MET A 1 -6.85 -16.49 18.77
N ASN A 2 -7.45 -15.30 18.81
CA ASN A 2 -7.78 -14.49 17.64
C ASN A 2 -6.50 -14.06 16.93
N ARG A 3 -6.04 -14.88 15.98
CA ARG A 3 -4.98 -14.54 15.00
C ARG A 3 -5.50 -13.59 13.92
N THR A 4 -6.69 -13.04 14.11
CA THR A 4 -7.23 -11.95 13.32
C THR A 4 -6.53 -10.67 13.74
N ASN A 5 -6.12 -9.90 12.73
CA ASN A 5 -6.02 -8.44 12.77
C ASN A 5 -4.67 -7.74 12.90
N GLN A 6 -3.53 -8.31 13.30
CA GLN A 6 -2.33 -7.44 13.34
C GLN A 6 -1.90 -6.97 11.93
N SER A 7 -1.83 -7.88 10.95
CA SER A 7 -1.56 -7.49 9.56
C SER A 7 -2.68 -6.62 8.99
N THR A 8 -3.94 -6.95 9.27
CA THR A 8 -5.11 -6.18 8.80
C THR A 8 -5.12 -4.76 9.38
N ILE A 9 -4.88 -4.59 10.67
CA ILE A 9 -4.80 -3.29 11.36
C ILE A 9 -3.63 -2.47 10.79
N ILE A 10 -2.46 -3.09 10.57
CA ILE A 10 -1.32 -2.40 9.96
C ILE A 10 -1.67 -1.95 8.53
N LYS A 11 -2.33 -2.81 7.72
CA LYS A 11 -2.79 -2.43 6.37
C LYS A 11 -3.78 -1.27 6.41
N GLN A 12 -4.75 -1.33 7.33
CA GLN A 12 -5.74 -0.27 7.52
C GLN A 12 -5.09 1.04 7.94
N ALA A 13 -4.13 1.02 8.87
CA ALA A 13 -3.37 2.20 9.28
C ALA A 13 -2.58 2.78 8.11
N ILE A 14 -1.85 1.94 7.36
CA ILE A 14 -1.13 2.37 6.15
C ILE A 14 -2.07 3.03 5.15
N ASN A 15 -3.22 2.40 4.83
CA ASN A 15 -4.21 2.97 3.92
C ASN A 15 -4.76 4.29 4.48
N SER A 16 -5.06 4.38 5.77
CA SER A 16 -5.52 5.64 6.38
C SER A 16 -4.52 6.78 6.18
N TYR A 17 -3.21 6.51 6.29
CA TYR A 17 -2.19 7.53 6.03
C TYR A 17 -2.07 7.88 4.53
N LEU A 18 -2.20 6.90 3.64
CA LEU A 18 -2.24 7.14 2.20
C LEU A 18 -3.47 7.96 1.80
N ASP A 19 -4.64 7.67 2.36
CA ASP A 19 -5.90 8.39 2.13
C ASP A 19 -5.84 9.83 2.67
N LYS A 20 -5.08 10.06 3.74
CA LYS A 20 -4.76 11.41 4.26
C LYS A 20 -3.78 12.18 3.36
N GLY A 21 -3.24 11.56 2.31
CA GLY A 21 -2.34 12.17 1.36
C GLY A 21 -0.87 12.14 1.75
N LEU A 22 -0.46 11.33 2.73
CA LEU A 22 0.97 11.12 2.98
C LEU A 22 1.59 10.34 1.81
N THR A 23 2.67 10.88 1.25
CA THR A 23 3.40 10.28 0.14
C THR A 23 4.77 9.77 0.54
N ASP A 24 5.33 10.22 1.67
CA ASP A 24 6.59 9.72 2.19
C ASP A 24 6.39 8.37 2.90
N LYS A 25 6.86 7.32 2.23
CA LYS A 25 6.89 5.95 2.74
C LYS A 25 7.57 5.81 4.10
N GLN A 26 8.66 6.53 4.37
CA GLN A 26 9.36 6.41 5.65
C GLN A 26 8.60 7.08 6.79
N ASP A 27 7.94 8.20 6.52
CA ASP A 27 7.08 8.89 7.48
C ASP A 27 5.86 8.02 7.82
N ILE A 28 5.18 7.46 6.81
CA ILE A 28 4.07 6.51 7.02
C ILE A 28 4.51 5.35 7.92
N TYR A 29 5.70 4.77 7.68
CA TYR A 29 6.20 3.69 8.53
C TYR A 29 6.47 4.15 9.96
N SER A 30 7.06 5.33 10.15
CA SER A 30 7.28 5.89 11.50
C SER A 30 5.94 6.13 12.21
N LYS A 31 4.94 6.71 11.54
CA LYS A 31 3.62 6.97 12.10
C LYS A 31 2.86 5.71 12.48
N VAL A 32 2.91 4.68 11.65
CA VAL A 32 2.30 3.38 11.95
C VAL A 32 3.01 2.69 13.14
N VAL A 33 4.33 2.83 13.26
CA VAL A 33 5.08 2.34 14.43
C VAL A 33 4.71 3.10 15.70
N GLU A 34 4.63 4.43 15.63
CA GLU A 34 4.23 5.31 16.74
C GLU A 34 2.82 5.00 17.23
N GLU A 35 1.87 4.80 16.32
CA GLU A 35 0.46 4.59 16.63
C GLU A 35 0.17 3.18 17.16
N LEU A 36 0.72 2.14 16.51
CA LEU A 36 0.39 0.75 16.82
C LEU A 36 1.42 0.07 17.74
N GLY A 37 2.55 0.71 18.02
CA GLY A 37 3.63 0.15 18.84
C GLY A 37 4.31 -1.08 18.22
N VAL A 38 4.14 -1.31 16.91
CA VAL A 38 4.66 -2.50 16.22
C VAL A 38 6.08 -2.28 15.69
N PRO A 39 6.93 -3.32 15.59
CA PRO A 39 8.27 -3.17 15.04
C PRO A 39 8.27 -2.72 13.57
N ARG A 40 9.17 -1.79 13.23
CA ARG A 40 9.36 -1.31 11.85
C ARG A 40 9.61 -2.41 10.82
N PRO A 41 10.36 -3.51 11.11
CA PRO A 41 10.47 -4.65 10.20
C PRO A 41 9.11 -5.30 9.87
N THR A 42 8.20 -5.38 10.84
CA THR A 42 6.84 -5.92 10.65
C THR A 42 6.03 -5.01 9.74
N VAL A 43 6.04 -3.69 9.97
CA VAL A 43 5.36 -2.71 9.11
C VAL A 43 5.87 -2.82 7.68
N ARG A 44 7.19 -2.88 7.49
CA ARG A 44 7.82 -3.03 6.17
C ARG A 44 7.37 -4.29 5.44
N ARG A 45 7.27 -5.42 6.14
CA ARG A 45 6.79 -6.67 5.56
C ARG A 45 5.33 -6.52 5.12
N VAL A 46 4.47 -6.07 6.01
CA VAL A 46 3.04 -5.92 5.73
C VAL A 46 2.78 -4.88 4.63
N ALA A 47 3.56 -3.80 4.56
CA ALA A 47 3.48 -2.83 3.48
C ALA A 47 3.82 -3.44 2.11
N ARG A 48 4.79 -4.37 2.05
CA ARG A 48 5.08 -5.12 0.82
C ARG A 48 3.93 -6.04 0.44
N ASP A 49 3.34 -6.73 1.40
CA ASP A 49 2.19 -7.61 1.18
C ASP A 49 1.00 -6.80 0.64
N LEU A 50 0.70 -5.67 1.28
CA LEU A 50 -0.35 -4.73 0.85
C LEU A 50 -0.13 -4.25 -0.59
N ARG A 51 1.11 -3.86 -0.94
CA ARG A 51 1.45 -3.45 -2.30
C ARG A 51 1.15 -4.56 -3.30
N ASN A 52 1.55 -5.80 -3.00
CA ASN A 52 1.33 -6.93 -3.91
C ASN A 52 -0.17 -7.17 -4.13
N GLU A 53 -0.98 -7.12 -3.05
CA GLU A 53 -2.44 -7.26 -3.13
C GLU A 53 -3.09 -6.13 -3.96
N LEU A 54 -2.61 -4.89 -3.83
CA LEU A 54 -3.09 -3.78 -4.64
C LEU A 54 -2.73 -3.95 -6.12
N VAL A 55 -1.50 -4.37 -6.42
CA VAL A 55 -1.06 -4.65 -7.80
C VAL A 55 -1.87 -5.77 -8.42
N GLU A 56 -2.14 -6.85 -7.69
CA GLU A 56 -2.98 -7.96 -8.14
C GLU A 56 -4.41 -7.48 -8.47
N LYS A 57 -5.02 -6.70 -7.58
CA LYS A 57 -6.33 -6.09 -7.84
C LYS A 57 -6.33 -5.19 -9.08
N ILE A 58 -5.28 -4.38 -9.26
CA ILE A 58 -5.12 -3.54 -10.45
C ILE A 58 -5.04 -4.40 -11.71
N GLN A 59 -4.26 -5.49 -11.68
CA GLN A 59 -4.13 -6.40 -12.83
C GLN A 59 -5.47 -7.06 -13.20
N ILE A 60 -6.25 -7.50 -12.20
CA ILE A 60 -7.58 -8.08 -12.42
C ILE A 60 -8.50 -7.04 -13.07
N LEU A 61 -8.58 -5.82 -12.51
CA LEU A 61 -9.43 -4.75 -13.06
C LEU A 61 -8.97 -4.28 -14.46
N GLN A 62 -7.66 -4.31 -14.73
CA GLN A 62 -7.12 -4.02 -16.06
C GLN A 62 -7.35 -5.14 -17.06
N SER A 63 -7.55 -6.39 -16.63
CA SER A 63 -7.76 -7.52 -17.54
C SER A 63 -9.09 -7.43 -18.31
N GLU A 64 -10.07 -6.74 -17.75
CA GLU A 64 -11.37 -6.47 -18.38
C GLU A 64 -11.32 -5.26 -19.35
N ILE A 65 -10.26 -4.44 -19.27
CA ILE A 65 -10.02 -3.32 -20.18
C ILE A 65 -9.13 -3.85 -21.31
N PRO A 66 -9.58 -3.83 -22.59
CA PRO A 66 -8.70 -4.14 -23.71
C PRO A 66 -7.46 -3.26 -23.59
N LYS A 67 -6.27 -3.88 -23.49
CA LYS A 67 -4.99 -3.20 -23.27
C LYS A 67 -4.97 -1.89 -24.06
N PRO A 68 -5.04 -0.70 -23.43
CA PRO A 68 -4.68 0.50 -24.15
C PRO A 68 -3.21 0.31 -24.54
N THR A 69 -2.91 0.49 -25.81
CA THR A 69 -1.57 0.43 -26.41
C THR A 69 -0.73 1.62 -25.94
N GLY A 70 -0.60 1.81 -24.63
CA GLY A 70 0.09 2.91 -23.99
C GLY A 70 0.63 2.46 -22.64
N THR A 71 1.95 2.32 -22.58
CA THR A 71 2.68 2.09 -21.36
C THR A 71 2.41 3.21 -20.35
N TYR A 72 1.90 2.89 -19.15
CA TYR A 72 1.68 3.83 -18.05
C TYR A 72 2.96 4.53 -17.52
N THR A 73 4.13 4.29 -18.13
CA THR A 73 5.39 4.95 -17.82
C THR A 73 5.49 6.38 -18.37
N GLU A 74 4.63 6.81 -19.30
CA GLU A 74 4.76 8.14 -19.93
C GLU A 74 3.97 9.26 -19.22
N VAL A 75 2.99 8.95 -18.38
CA VAL A 75 2.13 9.99 -17.75
C VAL A 75 2.73 10.68 -16.52
N ILE A 76 3.93 10.31 -16.08
CA ILE A 76 4.62 10.94 -14.92
C ILE A 76 5.78 11.86 -15.35
N ALA A 77 5.96 12.08 -16.66
CA ALA A 77 6.99 12.95 -17.20
C ALA A 77 6.38 14.18 -17.87
N GLU A 78 5.47 14.88 -17.21
CA GLU A 78 5.15 16.26 -17.60
C GLU A 78 4.62 17.08 -16.41
N LYS A 79 5.55 17.68 -15.67
CA LYS A 79 5.43 19.05 -15.17
C LYS A 79 6.79 19.65 -14.86
#